data_AF-A0A803JXL2-F1
#
_entry.id   AF-A0A803JXL2-F1
#
_cell.length_a   1.000
_cell.length_b   1.000
_cell.length_c   1.000
_cell.angle_alpha   90.00
_cell.angle_beta   90.00
_cell.angle_gamma   90.00
#
_symmetry.space_group_name_H-M   'P 1'
#
loop_
_entity.id
_entity.type
_entity.pdbx_description
1 polymer ?
#
loop_
_entity_poly.entity_id
_entity_poly.type
_entity_poly.pdbx_seq_one_letter_code
_entity_poly.pdbx_strand_id
1 'polypeptide(L)'
;MCAKHSYALAAIQAVGTGVSGAIFLAAGDSVTEECSRIGPIPNDDGFVITGGGNLKCEKIIHIIGPKKTALIITAVEKILQVCEQHQLSTVVIPAIGTGNVLVDVYSSISAMLDAIEKHLSYSPQSSLQEIRIIAFTQYVYQGFISVFERKNAKGVINKTIRHTNVKLKLGNITDETADAIVNINDRTWRKSSGISGELLAAAGESVIEECSHIDCKATIAVTEAGNLKSKKIIHVLASKLIAESVENVLQKCEALTLSSVAFPALGTGGHGLEPQITITLILDGIEKHLAKHPQSFLEEICVVTFCEDVYMDYSEVLQNRFKDPQEINDANIQISPPEYWADMVIDDKVKKITLLVDSEEYRNIARNFIQTSDNTDIRIVKIERIQNLTLWRSYSIRKIQVDKKNPYRVNERHLYHGTSADAIRKINHHGFNRSFCGKNGTKHGFGTYFARDASYSCHSVYAAPDENKYKYVYQALVITGEYCAGQESYIEPPYIGEDPSADQYDSVVNSVHDPIAFVVFNDSSAYPEYLITFTR
;
A
#
# COMPACT_ATOMS: atom_id res chain seq x y z
N MET A 1 41.20 25.11 -28.86
CA MET A 1 40.23 25.28 -29.97
C MET A 1 40.17 23.95 -30.72
N CYS A 2 39.06 23.24 -30.92
CA CYS A 2 37.65 23.58 -30.74
C CYS A 2 36.88 22.24 -30.60
N ALA A 3 36.45 21.88 -29.40
CA ALA A 3 35.53 20.76 -29.14
C ALA A 3 34.09 21.29 -29.03
N LYS A 4 33.61 22.00 -30.06
CA LYS A 4 32.28 22.66 -30.09
C LYS A 4 31.41 22.25 -31.28
N HIS A 5 31.61 21.07 -31.87
CA HIS A 5 30.85 20.63 -33.05
C HIS A 5 29.93 19.41 -32.83
N SER A 6 29.62 19.01 -31.59
CA SER A 6 28.78 17.83 -31.31
C SER A 6 27.37 18.12 -30.75
N TYR A 7 26.94 19.38 -30.64
CA TYR A 7 25.60 19.73 -30.11
C TYR A 7 24.60 20.17 -31.20
N ALA A 8 25.01 20.23 -32.47
CA ALA A 8 24.21 20.84 -33.54
C ALA A 8 23.25 19.88 -34.29
N LEU A 9 22.99 18.66 -33.80
CA LEU A 9 22.07 17.71 -34.47
C LEU A 9 20.96 17.12 -33.59
N ALA A 10 20.91 17.42 -32.29
CA ALA A 10 20.01 16.71 -31.37
C ALA A 10 18.54 17.19 -31.40
N ALA A 11 18.24 18.37 -31.95
CA ALA A 11 16.87 18.91 -31.97
C ALA A 11 16.04 18.46 -33.19
N ILE A 12 16.69 18.09 -34.30
CA ILE A 12 15.99 17.66 -35.54
C ILE A 12 15.92 16.12 -35.65
N GLN A 13 16.79 15.37 -34.96
CA GLN A 13 16.76 13.90 -34.96
C GLN A 13 15.81 13.27 -33.91
N ALA A 14 15.17 14.05 -33.03
CA ALA A 14 14.15 13.55 -32.11
C ALA A 14 12.73 13.52 -32.70
N VAL A 15 12.59 13.79 -34.00
CA VAL A 15 11.36 13.51 -34.76
C VAL A 15 11.22 11.99 -34.85
N GLY A 16 10.47 11.37 -33.93
CA GLY A 16 10.03 9.99 -34.11
C GLY A 16 9.84 9.11 -32.88
N THR A 17 10.08 9.57 -31.65
CA THR A 17 9.82 8.74 -30.46
C THR A 17 9.09 9.49 -29.35
N GLY A 18 8.33 8.75 -28.54
CA GLY A 18 7.57 9.28 -27.40
C GLY A 18 6.52 10.32 -27.78
N VAL A 19 6.19 11.18 -26.81
CA VAL A 19 5.15 12.23 -26.95
C VAL A 19 5.52 13.24 -28.04
N SER A 20 6.80 13.60 -28.16
CA SER A 20 7.28 14.52 -29.20
C SER A 20 6.97 14.00 -30.61
N GLY A 21 7.28 12.71 -30.88
CA GLY A 21 6.98 12.09 -32.17
C GLY A 21 5.49 12.12 -32.50
N ALA A 22 4.62 11.86 -31.53
CA ALA A 22 3.17 11.93 -31.73
C ALA A 22 2.69 13.36 -32.04
N ILE A 23 3.24 14.37 -31.36
CA ILE A 23 2.91 15.79 -31.60
C ILE A 23 3.35 16.23 -33.00
N PHE A 24 4.59 15.95 -33.41
CA PHE A 24 5.08 16.34 -34.74
C PHE A 24 4.28 15.65 -35.86
N LEU A 25 3.97 14.36 -35.70
CA LEU A 25 3.15 13.62 -36.67
C LEU A 25 1.76 14.25 -36.82
N ALA A 26 1.11 14.61 -35.71
CA ALA A 26 -0.23 15.17 -35.72
C ALA A 26 -0.27 16.66 -36.14
N ALA A 27 0.79 17.43 -35.88
CA ALA A 27 0.87 18.84 -36.26
C ALA A 27 1.18 19.07 -37.75
N GLY A 28 1.76 18.06 -38.42
CA GLY A 28 2.14 18.13 -39.83
C GLY A 28 3.40 18.95 -40.10
N ASP A 29 3.81 18.98 -41.36
CA ASP A 29 5.15 19.45 -41.78
C ASP A 29 5.42 20.94 -41.46
N SER A 30 4.36 21.75 -41.37
CA SER A 30 4.47 23.20 -41.07
C SER A 30 5.24 23.49 -39.77
N VAL A 31 5.08 22.65 -38.73
CA VAL A 31 5.78 22.82 -37.46
C VAL A 31 7.25 22.42 -37.58
N THR A 32 7.54 21.36 -38.33
CA THR A 32 8.92 20.92 -38.62
C THR A 32 9.70 21.98 -39.41
N GLU A 33 9.05 22.60 -40.39
CA GLU A 33 9.62 23.71 -41.17
C GLU A 33 9.87 24.95 -40.31
N GLU A 34 8.93 25.30 -39.42
CA GLU A 34 9.06 26.42 -38.49
C GLU A 34 10.23 26.22 -37.51
N CYS A 35 10.32 25.03 -36.89
CA CYS A 35 11.48 24.65 -36.06
C CYS A 35 12.80 24.77 -36.83
N SER A 36 12.83 24.34 -38.09
CA SER A 36 14.03 24.42 -38.94
C SER A 36 14.46 25.86 -39.21
N ARG A 37 13.51 26.80 -39.31
CA ARG A 37 13.80 28.24 -39.47
C ARG A 37 14.26 28.91 -38.17
N ILE A 38 13.69 28.54 -37.03
CA ILE A 38 14.04 29.13 -35.73
C ILE A 38 15.44 28.66 -35.29
N GLY A 39 15.81 27.42 -35.59
CA GLY A 39 17.09 26.84 -35.22
C GLY A 39 17.05 26.12 -33.86
N PRO A 40 18.20 25.61 -33.39
CA PRO A 40 18.27 24.73 -32.23
C PRO A 40 17.98 25.48 -30.92
N ILE A 41 17.46 24.74 -29.93
CA ILE A 41 17.31 25.24 -28.56
C ILE A 41 18.71 25.57 -27.99
N PRO A 42 18.96 26.81 -27.50
CA PRO A 42 20.30 27.31 -27.24
C PRO A 42 21.01 26.70 -26.02
N ASN A 43 20.27 26.12 -25.08
CA ASN A 43 20.77 25.54 -23.83
C ASN A 43 19.80 24.48 -23.27
N ASP A 44 20.26 23.66 -22.33
CA ASP A 44 19.50 22.53 -21.74
C ASP A 44 18.21 22.97 -21.01
N ASP A 45 18.09 24.26 -20.69
CA ASP A 45 16.94 24.89 -20.05
C ASP A 45 16.17 25.84 -20.98
N GLY A 46 16.48 25.85 -22.27
CA GLY A 46 15.86 26.71 -23.28
C GLY A 46 14.54 26.15 -23.83
N PHE A 47 13.84 26.98 -24.59
CA PHE A 47 12.61 26.62 -25.30
C PHE A 47 12.56 27.26 -26.70
N VAL A 48 11.73 26.69 -27.56
CA VAL A 48 11.34 27.24 -28.87
C VAL A 48 9.81 27.25 -28.93
N ILE A 49 9.22 28.27 -29.56
CA ILE A 49 7.77 28.38 -29.71
C ILE A 49 7.44 28.36 -31.20
N THR A 50 6.49 27.54 -31.60
CA THR A 50 5.93 27.49 -32.96
C THR A 50 4.43 27.70 -32.95
N GLY A 51 3.83 27.86 -34.12
CA GLY A 51 2.39 27.65 -34.29
C GLY A 51 1.98 26.19 -34.01
N GLY A 52 0.67 25.95 -33.90
CA GLY A 52 0.10 24.62 -33.66
C GLY A 52 0.04 23.68 -34.88
N GLY A 53 0.27 24.20 -36.09
CA GLY A 53 0.08 23.45 -37.32
C GLY A 53 -1.36 22.92 -37.45
N ASN A 54 -1.51 21.62 -37.66
CA ASN A 54 -2.80 20.94 -37.74
C ASN A 54 -3.42 20.62 -36.36
N LEU A 55 -2.72 20.88 -35.25
CA LEU A 55 -3.26 20.65 -33.90
C LEU A 55 -4.27 21.74 -33.53
N LYS A 56 -5.19 21.39 -32.64
CA LYS A 56 -6.17 22.32 -32.05
C LYS A 56 -5.55 23.13 -30.90
N CYS A 57 -4.41 23.77 -31.15
CA CYS A 57 -3.76 24.69 -30.22
C CYS A 57 -3.19 25.90 -30.97
N GLU A 58 -3.06 27.05 -30.30
CA GLU A 58 -2.48 28.24 -30.92
C GLU A 58 -0.96 28.11 -31.09
N LYS A 59 -0.30 27.54 -30.08
CA LYS A 59 1.16 27.45 -29.99
C LYS A 59 1.61 26.09 -29.47
N ILE A 60 2.82 25.69 -29.84
CA ILE A 60 3.54 24.58 -29.22
C ILE A 60 4.82 25.14 -28.59
N ILE A 61 5.02 24.87 -27.29
CA ILE A 61 6.25 25.19 -26.57
C ILE A 61 7.13 23.94 -26.56
N HIS A 62 8.20 23.99 -27.34
CA HIS A 62 9.19 22.92 -27.47
C HIS A 62 10.29 23.11 -26.44
N ILE A 63 10.52 22.08 -25.61
CA ILE A 63 11.57 22.08 -24.59
C ILE A 63 12.47 20.85 -24.77
N ILE A 64 13.70 20.93 -24.27
CA ILE A 64 14.53 19.74 -24.10
C ILE A 64 14.04 18.99 -22.86
N GLY A 65 13.78 17.69 -23.00
CA GLY A 65 13.31 16.85 -21.89
C GLY A 65 14.31 16.85 -20.73
N PRO A 66 13.93 17.32 -19.52
CA PRO A 66 14.83 17.39 -18.39
C PRO A 66 15.23 16.00 -17.91
N LYS A 67 16.53 15.83 -17.60
CA LYS A 67 17.13 14.55 -17.18
C LYS A 67 17.34 14.42 -15.66
N LYS A 68 16.93 15.44 -14.90
CA LYS A 68 17.09 15.54 -13.44
C LYS A 68 15.87 16.24 -12.84
N THR A 69 15.46 15.88 -11.63
CA THR A 69 14.32 16.47 -10.92
C THR A 69 14.39 18.00 -10.83
N ALA A 70 15.55 18.57 -10.49
CA ALA A 70 15.71 20.03 -10.40
C ALA A 70 15.47 20.76 -11.74
N LEU A 71 15.73 20.09 -12.87
CA LEU A 71 15.47 20.64 -14.19
C LEU A 71 13.99 20.56 -14.58
N ILE A 72 13.21 19.64 -13.99
CA ILE A 72 11.75 19.57 -14.18
C ILE A 72 11.09 20.82 -13.59
N ILE A 73 11.46 21.21 -12.37
CA ILE A 73 10.93 22.42 -11.72
C ILE A 73 11.18 23.64 -12.62
N THR A 74 12.44 23.81 -13.04
CA THR A 74 12.84 24.95 -13.88
C THR A 74 12.11 24.95 -15.23
N ALA A 75 11.94 23.78 -15.86
CA ALA A 75 11.24 23.67 -17.13
C ALA A 75 9.76 24.05 -17.00
N VAL A 76 9.06 23.53 -15.98
CA VAL A 76 7.64 23.84 -15.76
C VAL A 76 7.45 25.32 -15.44
N GLU A 77 8.28 25.92 -14.59
CA GLU A 77 8.21 27.36 -14.29
C GLU A 77 8.36 28.22 -15.56
N LYS A 78 9.28 27.86 -16.46
CA LYS A 78 9.47 28.59 -17.74
C LYS A 78 8.30 28.41 -18.69
N ILE A 79 7.71 27.22 -18.79
CA ILE A 79 6.49 26.99 -19.59
C ILE A 79 5.38 27.93 -19.12
N LEU A 80 5.17 28.02 -17.81
CA LEU A 80 4.14 28.89 -17.24
C LEU A 80 4.46 30.37 -17.50
N GLN A 81 5.71 30.80 -17.31
CA GLN A 81 6.15 32.18 -17.66
C GLN A 81 5.92 32.54 -19.13
N VAL A 82 6.18 31.60 -20.05
CA VAL A 82 5.89 31.79 -21.48
C VAL A 82 4.39 31.95 -21.71
N CYS A 83 3.56 31.14 -21.04
CA CYS A 83 2.11 31.29 -21.13
C CYS A 83 1.65 32.68 -20.67
N GLU A 84 2.22 33.19 -19.57
CA GLU A 84 1.93 34.54 -19.08
C GLU A 84 2.35 35.64 -20.07
N GLN A 85 3.57 35.55 -20.63
CA GLN A 85 4.07 36.51 -21.62
C GLN A 85 3.18 36.59 -22.87
N HIS A 86 2.63 35.46 -23.28
CA HIS A 86 1.74 35.33 -24.43
C HIS A 86 0.25 35.47 -24.08
N GLN A 87 -0.10 35.75 -22.82
CA GLN A 87 -1.48 35.92 -22.34
C GLN A 87 -2.38 34.70 -22.66
N LEU A 88 -1.83 33.50 -22.54
CA LEU A 88 -2.54 32.25 -22.79
C LEU A 88 -3.38 31.86 -21.56
N SER A 89 -4.65 31.52 -21.76
CA SER A 89 -5.56 31.14 -20.67
C SER A 89 -5.52 29.66 -20.30
N THR A 90 -4.99 28.81 -21.17
CA THR A 90 -4.93 27.36 -20.94
C THR A 90 -3.61 26.78 -21.41
N VAL A 91 -3.04 25.85 -20.65
CA VAL A 91 -1.86 25.08 -21.06
C VAL A 91 -2.05 23.60 -20.80
N VAL A 92 -1.54 22.77 -21.71
CA VAL A 92 -1.53 21.32 -21.59
C VAL A 92 -0.08 20.86 -21.50
N ILE A 93 0.27 20.22 -20.39
CA ILE A 93 1.64 19.79 -20.09
C ILE A 93 1.65 18.26 -20.01
N PRO A 94 2.45 17.54 -20.82
CA PRO A 94 2.59 16.10 -20.65
C PRO A 94 3.30 15.81 -19.32
N ALA A 95 3.19 14.59 -18.79
CA ALA A 95 3.98 14.16 -17.63
C ALA A 95 5.49 14.20 -17.95
N ILE A 96 6.17 15.29 -17.55
CA ILE A 96 7.57 15.54 -17.86
C ILE A 96 8.45 14.68 -16.94
N GLY A 97 9.44 13.99 -17.50
CA GLY A 97 10.39 13.17 -16.74
C GLY A 97 9.93 11.74 -16.46
N THR A 98 8.68 11.38 -16.78
CA THR A 98 8.09 10.05 -16.50
C THR A 98 8.23 9.04 -17.67
N GLY A 99 9.04 9.37 -18.68
CA GLY A 99 9.22 8.58 -19.92
C GLY A 99 10.36 7.56 -19.84
N ASN A 100 11.03 7.30 -20.98
CA ASN A 100 12.15 6.33 -21.10
C ASN A 100 13.36 6.71 -20.21
N VAL A 101 13.25 6.30 -18.95
CA VAL A 101 14.28 6.07 -17.91
C VAL A 101 15.31 7.17 -17.73
N LEU A 102 15.05 8.17 -16.88
CA LEU A 102 16.11 8.96 -16.21
C LEU A 102 15.71 9.61 -14.87
N VAL A 103 14.43 9.75 -14.53
CA VAL A 103 13.97 10.32 -13.25
C VAL A 103 12.87 9.44 -12.67
N ASP A 104 12.89 9.27 -11.34
CA ASP A 104 11.81 8.60 -10.60
C ASP A 104 10.46 9.29 -10.87
N VAL A 105 9.42 8.49 -11.06
CA VAL A 105 8.11 8.99 -11.50
C VAL A 105 7.47 9.87 -10.43
N TYR A 106 7.52 9.48 -9.15
CA TYR A 106 6.96 10.29 -8.07
C TYR A 106 7.73 11.58 -7.84
N SER A 107 9.06 11.53 -7.94
CA SER A 107 9.93 12.70 -7.88
C SER A 107 9.61 13.69 -9.01
N SER A 108 9.33 13.19 -10.21
CA SER A 108 8.94 14.01 -11.36
C SER A 108 7.57 14.66 -11.15
N ILE A 109 6.60 13.88 -10.67
CA ILE A 109 5.24 14.35 -10.37
C ILE A 109 5.28 15.45 -9.29
N SER A 110 5.97 15.20 -8.17
CA SER A 110 6.13 16.19 -7.11
C SER A 110 6.76 17.47 -7.63
N ALA A 111 7.87 17.36 -8.37
CA ALA A 111 8.56 18.51 -8.95
C ALA A 111 7.68 19.34 -9.90
N MET A 112 6.84 18.68 -10.72
CA MET A 112 5.89 19.40 -11.59
C MET A 112 4.86 20.17 -10.77
N LEU A 113 4.27 19.53 -9.75
CA LEU A 113 3.25 20.16 -8.91
C LEU A 113 3.82 21.27 -8.03
N ASP A 114 5.00 21.07 -7.45
CA ASP A 114 5.73 22.10 -6.68
C ASP A 114 6.01 23.33 -7.54
N ALA A 115 6.41 23.14 -8.80
CA ALA A 115 6.66 24.24 -9.74
C ALA A 115 5.38 25.02 -10.09
N ILE A 116 4.27 24.33 -10.30
CA ILE A 116 2.96 24.94 -10.56
C ILE A 116 2.50 25.75 -9.33
N GLU A 117 2.49 25.13 -8.15
CA GLU A 117 2.12 25.79 -6.90
C GLU A 117 2.97 27.03 -6.65
N LYS A 118 4.29 26.90 -6.81
CA LYS A 118 5.23 28.01 -6.66
C LYS A 118 4.92 29.14 -7.63
N HIS A 119 4.75 28.85 -8.93
CA HIS A 119 4.44 29.87 -9.93
C HIS A 119 3.14 30.63 -9.62
N LEU A 120 2.08 29.90 -9.29
CA LEU A 120 0.77 30.47 -8.97
C LEU A 120 0.80 31.28 -7.67
N SER A 121 1.60 30.87 -6.68
CA SER A 121 1.75 31.60 -5.41
C SER A 121 2.36 33.00 -5.59
N TYR A 122 3.22 33.18 -6.59
CA TYR A 122 3.87 34.46 -6.91
C TYR A 122 3.15 35.26 -8.01
N SER A 123 2.10 34.69 -8.62
CA SER A 123 1.41 35.27 -9.78
C SER A 123 -0.10 35.43 -9.51
N PRO A 124 -0.50 36.31 -8.57
CA PRO A 124 -1.91 36.48 -8.17
C PRO A 124 -2.83 37.03 -9.28
N GLN A 125 -2.26 37.52 -10.39
CA GLN A 125 -2.96 37.97 -11.60
C GLN A 125 -2.56 37.13 -12.83
N SER A 126 -2.36 35.83 -12.64
CA SER A 126 -2.05 34.88 -13.72
C SER A 126 -3.13 34.92 -14.81
N SER A 127 -2.69 34.96 -16.07
CA SER A 127 -3.56 34.82 -17.25
C SER A 127 -4.06 33.39 -17.44
N LEU A 128 -3.34 32.40 -16.90
CA LEU A 128 -3.73 31.00 -16.91
C LEU A 128 -4.92 30.74 -16.00
N GLN A 129 -5.99 30.20 -16.59
CA GLN A 129 -7.21 29.77 -15.90
C GLN A 129 -7.27 28.24 -15.76
N GLU A 130 -6.59 27.50 -16.64
CA GLU A 130 -6.59 26.04 -16.63
C GLU A 130 -5.22 25.47 -17.01
N ILE A 131 -4.68 24.60 -16.14
CA ILE A 131 -3.48 23.81 -16.40
C ILE A 131 -3.90 22.34 -16.44
N ARG A 132 -3.77 21.69 -17.59
CA ARG A 132 -4.05 20.25 -17.74
C ARG A 132 -2.75 19.47 -17.79
N ILE A 133 -2.60 18.50 -16.91
CA ILE A 133 -1.48 17.55 -16.97
C ILE A 133 -1.96 16.27 -17.65
N ILE A 134 -1.27 15.85 -18.72
CA ILE A 134 -1.63 14.64 -19.46
C ILE A 134 -0.66 13.52 -19.08
N ALA A 135 -1.20 12.56 -18.32
CA ALA A 135 -0.55 11.29 -18.03
C ALA A 135 -0.98 10.25 -19.07
N PHE A 136 -0.02 9.69 -19.81
CA PHE A 136 -0.30 8.75 -20.90
C PHE A 136 -0.49 7.30 -20.43
N THR A 137 -0.06 6.97 -19.21
CA THR A 137 -0.21 5.64 -18.64
C THR A 137 -1.02 5.72 -17.34
N GLN A 138 -1.78 4.66 -17.05
CA GLN A 138 -2.56 4.56 -15.82
C GLN A 138 -1.67 4.73 -14.58
N TYR A 139 -0.45 4.16 -14.59
CA TYR A 139 0.54 4.31 -13.51
C TYR A 139 0.90 5.77 -13.22
N VAL A 140 1.25 6.54 -14.26
CA VAL A 140 1.60 7.96 -14.08
C VAL A 140 0.37 8.77 -13.68
N TYR A 141 -0.81 8.44 -14.22
CA TYR A 141 -2.06 9.09 -13.86
C TYR A 141 -2.39 8.90 -12.37
N GLN A 142 -2.34 7.66 -11.87
CA GLN A 142 -2.55 7.36 -10.46
C GLN A 142 -1.49 8.03 -9.58
N GLY A 143 -0.23 8.06 -10.01
CA GLY A 143 0.81 8.81 -9.31
C GLY A 143 0.47 10.30 -9.13
N PHE A 144 -0.08 10.94 -10.17
CA PHE A 144 -0.58 12.32 -10.05
C PHE A 144 -1.74 12.42 -9.06
N ILE A 145 -2.74 11.54 -9.14
CA ILE A 145 -3.86 11.51 -8.19
C ILE A 145 -3.35 11.40 -6.76
N SER A 146 -2.45 10.46 -6.47
CA SER A 146 -1.89 10.29 -5.12
C SER A 146 -1.09 11.50 -4.64
N VAL A 147 -0.32 12.19 -5.49
CA VAL A 147 0.37 13.43 -5.07
C VAL A 147 -0.62 14.59 -4.90
N PHE A 148 -1.63 14.71 -5.75
CA PHE A 148 -2.69 15.71 -5.60
C PHE A 148 -3.46 15.52 -4.29
N GLU A 149 -3.85 14.29 -3.97
CA GLU A 149 -4.50 13.96 -2.71
C GLU A 149 -3.59 14.24 -1.53
N ARG A 150 -2.30 13.84 -1.57
CA ARG A 150 -1.28 14.19 -0.54
C ARG A 150 -1.20 15.70 -0.30
N LYS A 151 -1.09 16.51 -1.36
CA LYS A 151 -0.96 17.97 -1.25
C LYS A 151 -2.25 18.65 -0.78
N ASN A 152 -3.41 18.06 -1.08
CA ASN A 152 -4.72 18.55 -0.68
C ASN A 152 -5.20 18.02 0.69
N ALA A 153 -4.60 16.95 1.22
CA ALA A 153 -4.93 16.32 2.50
C ALA A 153 -4.44 17.11 3.73
N LYS A 154 -4.54 18.44 3.70
CA LYS A 154 -4.34 19.30 4.89
C LYS A 154 -5.57 19.28 5.81
N GLY A 155 -6.04 18.09 6.21
CA GLY A 155 -7.22 17.93 7.07
C GLY A 155 -7.01 16.89 8.16
N VAL A 156 -7.38 17.21 9.40
CA VAL A 156 -7.49 16.22 10.49
C VAL A 156 -8.55 15.19 10.11
N ILE A 157 -8.18 13.91 10.04
CA ILE A 157 -9.16 12.84 9.88
C ILE A 157 -9.81 12.62 11.23
N ASN A 158 -11.14 12.69 11.28
CA ASN A 158 -11.90 12.49 12.50
C ASN A 158 -12.97 11.42 12.29
N LYS A 159 -13.21 10.61 13.31
CA LYS A 159 -14.36 9.71 13.38
C LYS A 159 -14.88 9.67 14.81
N THR A 160 -16.20 9.66 14.96
CA THR A 160 -16.82 9.46 16.27
C THR A 160 -17.10 7.97 16.48
N ILE A 161 -16.59 7.41 17.57
CA ILE A 161 -16.93 6.08 18.08
C ILE A 161 -17.75 6.28 19.34
N ARG A 162 -19.05 5.93 19.30
CA ARG A 162 -20.03 6.27 20.34
C ARG A 162 -20.11 7.80 20.55
N HIS A 163 -19.59 8.32 21.65
CA HIS A 163 -19.52 9.76 21.95
C HIS A 163 -18.08 10.30 21.95
N THR A 164 -17.09 9.46 21.68
CA THR A 164 -15.67 9.84 21.68
C THR A 164 -15.18 10.10 20.26
N ASN A 165 -14.51 11.23 20.03
CA ASN A 165 -13.89 11.54 18.75
C ASN A 165 -12.48 10.98 18.66
N VAL A 166 -12.24 10.08 17.71
CA VAL A 166 -10.91 9.56 17.36
C VAL A 166 -10.35 10.38 16.20
N LYS A 167 -9.17 10.97 16.38
CA LYS A 167 -8.53 11.87 15.41
C LYS A 167 -7.16 11.36 14.99
N LEU A 168 -6.80 11.56 13.73
CA LEU A 168 -5.44 11.44 13.23
C LEU A 168 -4.92 12.81 12.81
N LYS A 169 -3.76 13.19 13.32
CA LYS A 169 -3.16 14.51 13.11
C LYS A 169 -1.70 14.40 12.68
N LEU A 170 -1.36 15.10 11.61
CA LEU A 170 0.02 15.35 11.22
C LEU A 170 0.55 16.53 12.05
N GLY A 171 1.58 16.31 12.86
CA GLY A 171 2.14 17.32 13.74
C GLY A 171 3.10 16.75 14.79
N ASN A 172 3.65 17.63 15.63
CA ASN A 172 4.49 17.22 16.75
C ASN A 172 3.63 17.04 18.00
N ILE A 173 3.80 15.89 18.67
CA ILE A 173 3.04 15.56 19.88
C ILE A 173 3.30 16.53 21.04
N THR A 174 4.46 17.20 21.08
CA THR A 174 4.79 18.19 22.13
C THR A 174 3.93 19.45 22.05
N ASP A 175 3.30 19.71 20.90
CA ASP A 175 2.44 20.88 20.68
C ASP A 175 0.96 20.62 21.06
N GLU A 176 0.62 19.37 21.42
CA GLU A 176 -0.75 18.98 21.74
C GLU A 176 -1.27 19.58 23.04
N THR A 177 -2.57 19.83 23.09
CA THR A 177 -3.28 20.44 24.22
C THR A 177 -4.26 19.48 24.90
N ALA A 178 -4.14 18.18 24.63
CA ALA A 178 -4.96 17.16 25.27
C ALA A 178 -4.70 17.10 26.79
N ASP A 179 -5.66 16.60 27.57
CA ASP A 179 -5.49 16.49 29.03
C ASP A 179 -4.29 15.62 29.40
N ALA A 180 -4.07 14.52 28.66
CA ALA A 180 -2.87 13.70 28.76
C ALA A 180 -2.14 13.54 27.42
N ILE A 181 -0.80 13.49 27.49
CA ILE A 181 0.05 13.05 26.38
C ILE A 181 0.70 11.73 26.76
N VAL A 182 0.75 10.79 25.81
CA VAL A 182 1.37 9.48 26.02
C VAL A 182 2.85 9.52 25.66
N ASN A 183 3.69 9.06 26.57
CA ASN A 183 5.12 8.92 26.34
C ASN A 183 5.51 7.43 26.34
N ILE A 184 6.25 6.97 25.32
CA ILE A 184 6.79 5.61 25.26
C ILE A 184 8.20 5.60 25.85
N ASN A 185 8.40 4.87 26.93
CA ASN A 185 9.66 4.85 27.67
C ASN A 185 10.29 3.44 27.73
N ASP A 186 11.51 3.38 28.23
CA ASP A 186 12.15 2.12 28.66
C ASP A 186 12.09 1.99 30.19
N ARG A 187 12.70 0.93 30.75
CA ARG A 187 12.69 0.68 32.20
C ARG A 187 13.46 1.73 33.03
N THR A 188 14.20 2.64 32.40
CA THR A 188 14.86 3.75 33.10
C THR A 188 13.91 4.92 33.33
N TRP A 189 12.74 4.92 32.66
CA TRP A 189 11.76 6.00 32.64
C TRP A 189 12.31 7.36 32.19
N ARG A 190 13.55 7.43 31.73
CA ARG A 190 14.24 8.67 31.32
C ARG A 190 14.90 8.49 29.95
N LYS A 191 14.25 7.73 29.07
CA LYS A 191 14.75 7.45 27.73
C LYS A 191 15.00 8.75 26.97
N SER A 192 16.27 9.04 26.69
CA SER A 192 16.74 10.27 26.05
C SER A 192 16.80 10.18 24.51
N SER A 193 16.05 9.27 23.90
CA SER A 193 16.07 9.04 22.45
C SER A 193 14.67 8.88 21.85
N GLY A 194 14.55 9.23 20.56
CA GLY A 194 13.28 9.24 19.83
C GLY A 194 12.26 10.16 20.48
N ILE A 195 10.97 9.83 20.30
CA ILE A 195 9.84 10.60 20.80
C ILE A 195 9.93 10.85 22.32
N SER A 196 10.43 9.89 23.10
CA SER A 196 10.58 10.05 24.55
C SER A 196 11.60 11.13 24.93
N GLY A 197 12.71 11.19 24.22
CA GLY A 197 13.75 12.19 24.45
C GLY A 197 13.25 13.59 24.12
N GLU A 198 12.56 13.75 22.99
CA GLU A 198 11.95 15.02 22.58
C GLU A 198 10.87 15.48 23.57
N LEU A 199 10.00 14.55 24.00
CA LEU A 199 8.93 14.85 24.96
C LEU A 199 9.47 15.23 26.34
N LEU A 200 10.45 14.49 26.87
CA LEU A 200 11.07 14.80 28.17
C LEU A 200 11.85 16.12 28.11
N ALA A 201 12.54 16.41 27.00
CA ALA A 201 13.21 17.69 26.81
C ALA A 201 12.21 18.85 26.76
N ALA A 202 11.07 18.67 26.08
CA ALA A 202 10.01 19.66 26.02
C ALA A 202 9.28 19.84 27.36
N ALA A 203 9.09 18.77 28.13
CA ALA A 203 8.45 18.80 29.44
C ALA A 203 9.32 19.44 30.53
N GLY A 204 10.66 19.32 30.43
CA GLY A 204 11.62 19.93 31.34
C GLY A 204 12.07 19.03 32.49
N GLU A 205 13.03 19.52 33.28
CA GLU A 205 13.75 18.74 34.29
C GLU A 205 12.85 18.21 35.42
N SER A 206 11.77 18.92 35.79
CA SER A 206 10.85 18.48 36.84
C SER A 206 10.21 17.13 36.53
N VAL A 207 9.85 16.89 35.26
CA VAL A 207 9.27 15.61 34.83
C VAL A 207 10.32 14.50 34.82
N ILE A 208 11.58 14.82 34.46
CA ILE A 208 12.68 13.87 34.51
C ILE A 208 12.97 13.42 35.96
N GLU A 209 12.87 14.36 36.91
CA GLU A 209 12.99 14.07 38.35
C GLU A 209 11.84 13.19 38.84
N GLU A 210 10.58 13.51 38.51
CA GLU A 210 9.42 12.66 38.81
C GLU A 210 9.60 11.25 38.23
N CYS A 211 10.08 11.13 37.00
CA CYS A 211 10.37 9.85 36.36
C CYS A 211 11.45 9.04 37.10
N SER A 212 12.40 9.70 37.77
CA SER A 212 13.45 9.02 38.52
C SER A 212 12.94 8.26 39.76
N HIS A 213 11.74 8.61 40.23
CA HIS A 213 11.08 8.00 41.38
C HIS A 213 10.06 6.91 40.99
N ILE A 214 9.85 6.65 39.69
CA ILE A 214 8.94 5.61 39.22
C ILE A 214 9.53 4.23 39.52
N ASP A 215 8.71 3.32 40.07
CA ASP A 215 9.10 1.93 40.31
C ASP A 215 9.55 1.24 39.00
N CYS A 216 10.71 0.59 39.02
CA CYS A 216 11.25 -0.14 37.88
C CYS A 216 10.39 -1.36 37.47
N LYS A 217 9.48 -1.80 38.35
CA LYS A 217 8.49 -2.84 38.07
C LYS A 217 7.21 -2.33 37.42
N ALA A 218 6.96 -1.02 37.41
CA ALA A 218 5.78 -0.46 36.78
C ALA A 218 5.79 -0.76 35.26
N THR A 219 4.61 -0.83 34.67
CA THR A 219 4.41 -0.92 33.22
C THR A 219 3.78 0.35 32.65
N ILE A 220 3.15 1.14 33.51
CA ILE A 220 2.55 2.43 33.22
C ILE A 220 2.71 3.35 34.44
N ALA A 221 2.97 4.63 34.21
CA ALA A 221 3.14 5.65 35.24
C ALA A 221 2.58 6.99 34.78
N VAL A 222 2.33 7.89 35.71
CA VAL A 222 1.77 9.22 35.43
C VAL A 222 2.59 10.27 36.18
N THR A 223 2.89 11.36 35.50
CA THR A 223 3.61 12.53 36.02
C THR A 223 2.83 13.81 35.69
N GLU A 224 3.24 14.93 36.28
CA GLU A 224 2.83 16.25 35.80
C GLU A 224 3.40 16.53 34.40
N ALA A 225 2.78 17.47 33.68
CA ALA A 225 3.18 17.78 32.30
C ALA A 225 4.41 18.70 32.19
N GLY A 226 4.87 19.29 33.29
CA GLY A 226 5.95 20.27 33.29
C GLY A 226 5.61 21.48 32.40
N ASN A 227 6.45 21.74 31.41
CA ASN A 227 6.32 22.86 30.47
C ASN A 227 5.38 22.56 29.26
N LEU A 228 4.84 21.33 29.14
CA LEU A 228 3.90 21.00 28.07
C LEU A 228 2.53 21.66 28.32
N LYS A 229 1.72 21.79 27.25
CA LYS A 229 0.36 22.36 27.32
C LYS A 229 -0.68 21.38 27.87
N SER A 230 -0.34 20.09 28.02
CA SER A 230 -1.21 19.07 28.61
C SER A 230 -1.26 19.20 30.14
N LYS A 231 -2.18 18.47 30.77
CA LYS A 231 -2.27 18.42 32.25
C LYS A 231 -1.36 17.34 32.83
N LYS A 232 -1.25 16.19 32.16
CA LYS A 232 -0.47 15.02 32.60
C LYS A 232 0.35 14.43 31.46
N ILE A 233 1.38 13.65 31.82
CA ILE A 233 2.04 12.71 30.91
C ILE A 233 1.79 11.30 31.42
N ILE A 234 1.32 10.41 30.54
CA ILE A 234 1.15 8.99 30.82
C ILE A 234 2.32 8.24 30.17
N HIS A 235 3.25 7.77 31.00
CA HIS A 235 4.42 7.02 30.54
C HIS A 235 4.08 5.54 30.45
N VAL A 236 4.34 4.92 29.31
CA VAL A 236 4.11 3.50 29.06
C VAL A 236 5.41 2.83 28.67
N LEU A 237 5.67 1.66 29.26
CA LEU A 237 6.83 0.86 28.87
C LEU A 237 6.65 0.33 27.44
N ALA A 238 7.67 0.49 26.60
CA ALA A 238 7.66 -0.03 25.23
C ALA A 238 7.34 -1.54 25.21
N SER A 239 6.32 -1.93 24.43
CA SER A 239 5.82 -3.30 24.32
C SER A 239 5.44 -3.61 22.88
N LYS A 240 5.51 -4.89 22.50
CA LYS A 240 4.94 -5.39 21.23
C LYS A 240 3.42 -5.49 21.27
N LEU A 241 2.81 -5.46 22.47
CA LEU A 241 1.37 -5.57 22.68
C LEU A 241 0.72 -4.17 22.63
N ILE A 242 0.73 -3.54 21.46
CA ILE A 242 0.28 -2.15 21.27
C ILE A 242 -1.18 -1.95 21.72
N ALA A 243 -2.09 -2.85 21.33
CA ALA A 243 -3.50 -2.76 21.69
C ALA A 243 -3.73 -2.78 23.22
N GLU A 244 -2.96 -3.60 23.95
CA GLU A 244 -3.03 -3.68 25.41
C GLU A 244 -2.43 -2.44 26.07
N SER A 245 -1.31 -1.93 25.54
CA SER A 245 -0.74 -0.65 25.99
C SER A 245 -1.72 0.51 25.83
N VAL A 246 -2.44 0.57 24.70
CA VAL A 246 -3.48 1.57 24.47
C VAL A 246 -4.62 1.40 25.46
N GLU A 247 -5.15 0.19 25.65
CA GLU A 247 -6.22 -0.08 26.62
C GLU A 247 -5.83 0.34 28.05
N ASN A 248 -4.60 0.03 28.47
CA ASN A 248 -4.09 0.41 29.79
C ASN A 248 -3.97 1.93 29.98
N VAL A 249 -3.57 2.66 28.93
CA VAL A 249 -3.55 4.13 28.95
C VAL A 249 -4.96 4.70 29.09
N LEU A 250 -5.90 4.19 28.30
CA LEU A 250 -7.28 4.67 28.33
C LEU A 250 -7.92 4.40 29.70
N GLN A 251 -7.70 3.23 30.29
CA GLN A 251 -8.12 2.94 31.67
C GLN A 251 -7.51 3.92 32.69
N LYS A 252 -6.25 4.33 32.50
CA LYS A 252 -5.62 5.33 33.36
C LYS A 252 -6.25 6.71 33.17
N CYS A 253 -6.66 7.07 31.96
CA CYS A 253 -7.40 8.30 31.68
C CYS A 253 -8.76 8.31 32.39
N GLU A 254 -9.50 7.19 32.38
CA GLU A 254 -10.77 7.06 33.12
C GLU A 254 -10.57 7.25 34.62
N ALA A 255 -9.55 6.58 35.19
CA ALA A 255 -9.24 6.67 36.62
C ALA A 255 -8.85 8.09 37.07
N LEU A 256 -8.37 8.92 36.12
CA LEU A 256 -8.00 10.32 36.32
C LEU A 256 -9.09 11.28 35.84
N THR A 257 -10.25 10.77 35.36
CA THR A 257 -11.36 11.56 34.83
C THR A 257 -10.94 12.55 33.74
N LEU A 258 -10.04 12.14 32.85
CA LEU A 258 -9.56 12.97 31.75
C LEU A 258 -10.53 12.91 30.57
N SER A 259 -10.69 14.04 29.88
CA SER A 259 -11.58 14.18 28.72
C SER A 259 -10.87 13.96 27.38
N SER A 260 -9.54 14.09 27.35
CA SER A 260 -8.76 13.95 26.11
C SER A 260 -7.37 13.34 26.30
N VAL A 261 -6.91 12.56 25.32
CA VAL A 261 -5.56 11.99 25.32
C VAL A 261 -4.94 11.97 23.93
N ALA A 262 -3.64 12.28 23.84
CA ALA A 262 -2.86 12.23 22.62
C ALA A 262 -1.81 11.10 22.66
N PHE A 263 -1.88 10.20 21.68
CA PHE A 263 -0.93 9.11 21.45
C PHE A 263 0.06 9.49 20.35
N PRO A 264 1.36 9.18 20.50
CA PRO A 264 2.27 9.20 19.36
C PRO A 264 1.99 7.99 18.45
N ALA A 265 2.59 7.96 17.25
CA ALA A 265 2.63 6.76 16.42
C ALA A 265 3.37 5.61 17.13
N LEU A 266 2.63 4.82 17.91
CA LEU A 266 3.19 3.75 18.73
C LEU A 266 3.79 2.66 17.84
N GLY A 267 5.05 2.28 18.10
CA GLY A 267 5.68 1.12 17.45
C GLY A 267 6.31 1.38 16.07
N THR A 268 6.09 2.56 15.47
CA THR A 268 6.63 2.92 14.13
C THR A 268 8.10 3.36 14.15
N GLY A 269 8.66 3.64 15.34
CA GLY A 269 10.07 4.01 15.54
C GLY A 269 11.02 2.80 15.58
N GLY A 270 11.99 2.81 16.51
CA GLY A 270 13.08 1.81 16.60
C GLY A 270 12.71 0.32 16.76
N HIS A 271 11.43 -0.04 16.71
CA HIS A 271 10.93 -1.42 16.66
C HIS A 271 10.63 -1.90 15.22
N GLY A 272 10.56 -0.99 14.24
CA GLY A 272 10.41 -1.32 12.82
C GLY A 272 9.10 -2.01 12.45
N LEU A 273 8.02 -1.79 13.22
CA LEU A 273 6.71 -2.33 12.87
C LEU A 273 6.10 -1.52 11.73
N GLU A 274 5.45 -2.23 10.82
CA GLU A 274 4.79 -1.65 9.65
C GLU A 274 3.66 -0.71 10.10
N PRO A 275 3.59 0.55 9.61
CA PRO A 275 2.63 1.53 10.09
C PRO A 275 1.18 1.04 10.04
N GLN A 276 0.77 0.38 8.95
CA GLN A 276 -0.58 -0.19 8.79
C GLN A 276 -0.96 -1.19 9.91
N ILE A 277 0.00 -2.01 10.36
CA ILE A 277 -0.20 -2.93 11.49
C ILE A 277 -0.37 -2.14 12.79
N THR A 278 0.50 -1.15 13.02
CA THR A 278 0.50 -0.39 14.28
C THR A 278 -0.79 0.41 14.49
N ILE A 279 -1.30 1.10 13.46
CA ILE A 279 -2.57 1.84 13.56
C ILE A 279 -3.75 0.89 13.77
N THR A 280 -3.75 -0.28 13.13
CA THR A 280 -4.78 -1.30 13.35
C THR A 280 -4.83 -1.69 14.83
N LEU A 281 -3.68 -1.98 15.44
CA LEU A 281 -3.60 -2.32 16.86
C LEU A 281 -3.96 -1.16 17.79
N ILE A 282 -3.64 0.08 17.42
CA ILE A 282 -4.07 1.26 18.18
C ILE A 282 -5.60 1.37 18.16
N LEU A 283 -6.22 1.24 16.99
CA LEU A 283 -7.68 1.29 16.84
C LEU A 283 -8.37 0.13 17.58
N ASP A 284 -7.84 -1.09 17.49
CA ASP A 284 -8.34 -2.25 18.25
C ASP A 284 -8.35 -1.97 19.76
N GLY A 285 -7.28 -1.36 20.29
CA GLY A 285 -7.19 -0.99 21.70
C GLY A 285 -8.23 0.07 22.10
N ILE A 286 -8.42 1.10 21.27
CA ILE A 286 -9.43 2.15 21.47
C ILE A 286 -10.84 1.55 21.47
N GLU A 287 -11.19 0.80 20.42
CA GLU A 287 -12.51 0.20 20.26
C GLU A 287 -12.84 -0.77 21.40
N LYS A 288 -11.87 -1.61 21.80
CA LYS A 288 -12.01 -2.54 22.92
C LYS A 288 -12.29 -1.82 24.24
N HIS A 289 -11.57 -0.72 24.51
CA HIS A 289 -11.80 0.10 25.69
C HIS A 289 -13.20 0.74 25.67
N LEU A 290 -13.53 1.44 24.59
CA LEU A 290 -14.81 2.13 24.45
C LEU A 290 -16.01 1.18 24.47
N ALA A 291 -15.84 -0.06 23.99
CA ALA A 291 -16.84 -1.11 24.10
C ALA A 291 -17.13 -1.49 25.57
N LYS A 292 -16.07 -1.66 26.37
CA LYS A 292 -16.15 -1.99 27.81
C LYS A 292 -16.61 -0.82 28.68
N HIS A 293 -16.39 0.43 28.23
CA HIS A 293 -16.69 1.64 28.98
C HIS A 293 -17.69 2.54 28.21
N PRO A 294 -18.98 2.17 28.12
CA PRO A 294 -20.00 2.94 27.40
C PRO A 294 -20.26 4.34 27.94
N GLN A 295 -19.84 4.64 29.17
CA GLN A 295 -19.94 5.94 29.83
C GLN A 295 -18.54 6.55 30.06
N SER A 296 -17.61 6.32 29.14
CA SER A 296 -16.26 6.88 29.16
C SER A 296 -16.28 8.41 29.31
N PHE A 297 -15.34 8.97 30.09
CA PHE A 297 -15.17 10.42 30.17
C PHE A 297 -14.41 11.01 28.98
N LEU A 298 -13.81 10.15 28.15
CA LEU A 298 -13.03 10.58 26.99
C LEU A 298 -13.95 11.10 25.89
N GLU A 299 -13.85 12.40 25.63
CA GLU A 299 -14.48 13.07 24.49
C GLU A 299 -13.57 13.03 23.26
N GLU A 300 -12.25 12.95 23.45
CA GLU A 300 -11.27 12.97 22.36
C GLU A 300 -10.07 12.02 22.58
N ILE A 301 -9.74 11.25 21.55
CA ILE A 301 -8.52 10.45 21.46
C ILE A 301 -7.82 10.83 20.16
N CYS A 302 -6.60 11.37 20.25
CA CYS A 302 -5.83 11.82 19.09
C CYS A 302 -4.61 10.93 18.90
N VAL A 303 -4.35 10.50 17.66
CA VAL A 303 -3.09 9.88 17.24
C VAL A 303 -2.29 10.90 16.45
N VAL A 304 -1.07 11.18 16.87
CA VAL A 304 -0.21 12.23 16.35
C VAL A 304 1.07 11.63 15.79
N THR A 305 1.39 12.01 14.56
CA THR A 305 2.65 11.66 13.90
C THR A 305 3.22 12.89 13.21
N PHE A 306 4.53 13.09 13.29
CA PHE A 306 5.22 14.13 12.52
C PHE A 306 5.72 13.61 11.17
N CYS A 307 5.63 12.29 10.93
CA CYS A 307 6.06 11.64 9.70
C CYS A 307 4.88 11.53 8.73
N GLU A 308 5.04 12.11 7.53
CA GLU A 308 4.02 12.10 6.47
C GLU A 308 3.70 10.69 5.97
N ASP A 309 4.71 9.84 5.74
CA ASP A 309 4.48 8.47 5.26
C ASP A 309 3.65 7.65 6.26
N VAL A 310 3.96 7.77 7.56
CA VAL A 310 3.19 7.13 8.63
C VAL A 310 1.77 7.69 8.70
N TYR A 311 1.60 9.00 8.51
CA TYR A 311 0.28 9.62 8.48
C TYR A 311 -0.58 9.07 7.34
N MET A 312 0.00 8.85 6.16
CA MET A 312 -0.70 8.30 5.00
C MET A 312 -1.16 6.87 5.24
N ASP A 313 -0.27 6.00 5.72
CA ASP A 313 -0.63 4.62 6.08
C ASP A 313 -1.72 4.57 7.15
N TYR A 314 -1.62 5.46 8.16
CA TYR A 314 -2.63 5.56 9.21
C TYR A 314 -3.97 6.06 8.66
N SER A 315 -3.93 7.07 7.79
CA SER A 315 -5.09 7.65 7.11
C SER A 315 -5.85 6.61 6.30
N GLU A 316 -5.14 5.83 5.48
CA GLU A 316 -5.74 4.78 4.66
C GLU A 316 -6.48 3.75 5.53
N VAL A 317 -5.84 3.28 6.60
CA VAL A 317 -6.46 2.32 7.51
C VAL A 317 -7.65 2.93 8.24
N LEU A 318 -7.56 4.14 8.77
CA LEU A 318 -8.67 4.84 9.44
C LEU A 318 -9.86 5.03 8.49
N GLN A 319 -9.61 5.48 7.26
CA GLN A 319 -10.65 5.65 6.25
C GLN A 319 -11.30 4.31 5.90
N ASN A 320 -10.51 3.26 5.67
CA ASN A 320 -11.04 1.93 5.35
C ASN A 320 -11.82 1.31 6.52
N ARG A 321 -11.34 1.50 7.75
CA ARG A 321 -11.95 0.98 8.98
C ARG A 321 -13.28 1.65 9.32
N PHE A 322 -13.38 2.96 9.08
CA PHE A 322 -14.55 3.76 9.46
C PHE A 322 -15.38 4.27 8.28
N LYS A 323 -15.17 3.71 7.08
CA LYS A 323 -16.12 3.84 5.97
C LYS A 323 -17.50 3.54 6.50
N ASP A 324 -18.41 4.51 6.40
CA ASP A 324 -19.82 4.22 6.64
C ASP A 324 -20.18 3.07 5.71
N PRO A 325 -20.91 2.05 6.18
CA PRO A 325 -21.50 1.09 5.29
C PRO A 325 -22.54 1.87 4.47
N GLN A 326 -22.09 2.50 3.38
CA GLN A 326 -22.93 2.59 2.21
C GLN A 326 -23.40 1.16 1.99
N GLU A 327 -24.71 0.96 2.00
CA GLU A 327 -25.31 -0.29 1.54
C GLU A 327 -24.60 -0.67 0.25
N ILE A 328 -23.69 -1.64 0.35
CA ILE A 328 -23.09 -2.26 -0.82
C ILE A 328 -24.27 -2.99 -1.42
N ASN A 329 -24.92 -2.32 -2.38
CA ASN A 329 -25.97 -2.89 -3.17
C ASN A 329 -25.27 -4.02 -3.95
N ASP A 330 -25.42 -5.26 -3.47
CA ASP A 330 -24.72 -6.46 -3.96
C ASP A 330 -24.90 -6.70 -5.47
N ALA A 331 -25.79 -5.94 -6.12
CA ALA A 331 -26.06 -5.97 -7.55
C ALA A 331 -24.97 -5.38 -8.46
N ASN A 332 -24.01 -4.56 -7.97
CA ASN A 332 -23.07 -3.81 -8.84
C ASN A 332 -21.59 -3.82 -8.39
N ILE A 333 -21.08 -4.90 -7.78
CA ILE A 333 -19.64 -5.00 -7.47
C ILE A 333 -18.84 -5.22 -8.76
N GLN A 334 -18.20 -4.17 -9.29
CA GLN A 334 -17.27 -4.28 -10.41
C GLN A 334 -15.89 -4.71 -9.91
N ILE A 335 -15.61 -6.02 -9.90
CA ILE A 335 -14.28 -6.55 -9.59
C ILE A 335 -13.35 -6.36 -10.80
N SER A 336 -12.36 -5.49 -10.65
CA SER A 336 -11.25 -5.32 -11.59
C SER A 336 -10.13 -6.34 -11.35
N PRO A 337 -9.39 -6.75 -12.41
CA PRO A 337 -8.17 -7.54 -12.24
C PRO A 337 -7.07 -6.73 -11.51
N PRO A 338 -6.10 -7.40 -10.88
CA PRO A 338 -4.94 -6.74 -10.25
C PRO A 338 -4.09 -5.94 -11.25
N GLU A 339 -3.50 -4.84 -10.76
CA GLU A 339 -2.72 -3.89 -11.58
C GLU A 339 -1.47 -4.49 -12.23
N TYR A 340 -0.88 -5.51 -11.60
CA TYR A 340 0.31 -6.20 -12.12
C TYR A 340 0.00 -7.21 -13.23
N TRP A 341 -1.28 -7.44 -13.54
CA TRP A 341 -1.66 -8.32 -14.64
C TRP A 341 -1.32 -7.69 -15.99
N ALA A 342 -0.82 -8.51 -16.91
CA ALA A 342 -0.73 -8.13 -18.31
C ALA A 342 -2.16 -8.01 -18.89
N ASP A 343 -2.34 -7.15 -19.90
CA ASP A 343 -3.63 -6.96 -20.55
C ASP A 343 -4.26 -8.30 -20.95
N MET A 344 -5.54 -8.47 -20.56
CA MET A 344 -6.37 -9.61 -20.92
C MET A 344 -7.33 -9.14 -22.03
N VAL A 345 -7.34 -9.81 -23.18
CA VAL A 345 -8.39 -9.57 -24.19
C VAL A 345 -9.69 -10.19 -23.65
N ILE A 346 -10.85 -9.61 -23.96
CA ILE A 346 -12.16 -10.00 -23.41
C ILE A 346 -12.48 -11.51 -23.60
N ASP A 347 -11.92 -12.16 -24.63
CA ASP A 347 -12.08 -13.60 -24.90
C ASP A 347 -11.03 -14.52 -24.23
N ASP A 348 -9.98 -13.97 -23.63
CA ASP A 348 -8.95 -14.76 -22.94
C ASP A 348 -9.51 -15.29 -21.61
N LYS A 349 -9.97 -16.55 -21.60
CA LYS A 349 -10.45 -17.20 -20.36
C LYS A 349 -9.33 -17.42 -19.33
N VAL A 350 -8.10 -17.68 -19.80
CA VAL A 350 -6.91 -17.88 -18.96
C VAL A 350 -5.68 -17.42 -19.75
N LYS A 351 -4.81 -16.63 -19.11
CA LYS A 351 -3.49 -16.29 -19.65
C LYS A 351 -2.40 -16.69 -18.66
N LYS A 352 -1.32 -17.27 -19.17
CA LYS A 352 -0.13 -17.61 -18.37
C LYS A 352 1.01 -16.70 -18.79
N ILE A 353 1.53 -15.91 -17.84
CA ILE A 353 2.65 -14.99 -18.08
C ILE A 353 3.89 -15.58 -17.43
N THR A 354 4.82 -16.06 -18.24
CA THR A 354 6.15 -16.45 -17.73
C THR A 354 6.88 -15.20 -17.24
N LEU A 355 7.23 -15.18 -15.96
CA LEU A 355 7.92 -14.04 -15.35
C LEU A 355 9.38 -13.98 -15.81
N LEU A 356 9.88 -12.76 -16.01
CA LEU A 356 11.29 -12.52 -16.30
C LEU A 356 12.13 -12.75 -15.04
N VAL A 357 13.22 -13.51 -15.15
CA VAL A 357 14.06 -13.90 -14.00
C VAL A 357 14.58 -12.70 -13.20
N ASP A 358 14.87 -11.59 -13.88
CA ASP A 358 15.40 -10.38 -13.23
C ASP A 358 14.31 -9.45 -12.66
N SER A 359 13.03 -9.75 -12.92
CA SER A 359 11.92 -8.97 -12.37
C SER A 359 11.86 -9.07 -10.85
N GLU A 360 11.39 -8.00 -10.20
CA GLU A 360 11.18 -8.00 -8.75
C GLU A 360 10.14 -9.05 -8.33
N GLU A 361 9.06 -9.19 -9.10
CA GLU A 361 8.03 -10.21 -8.92
C GLU A 361 8.63 -11.62 -8.90
N TYR A 362 9.39 -12.01 -9.94
CA TYR A 362 10.05 -13.33 -9.96
C TYR A 362 10.94 -13.53 -8.74
N ARG A 363 11.79 -12.54 -8.40
CA ARG A 363 12.74 -12.64 -7.27
C ARG A 363 12.02 -12.82 -5.94
N ASN A 364 10.88 -12.16 -5.74
CA ASN A 364 10.10 -12.27 -4.51
C ASN A 364 9.45 -13.65 -4.36
N ILE A 365 8.80 -14.14 -5.42
CA ILE A 365 8.17 -15.47 -5.41
C ILE A 365 9.23 -16.57 -5.27
N ALA A 366 10.33 -16.48 -6.03
CA ALA A 366 11.43 -17.44 -5.97
C ALA A 366 12.09 -17.48 -4.59
N ARG A 367 12.36 -16.32 -3.97
CA ARG A 367 12.97 -16.24 -2.64
C ARG A 367 12.09 -16.92 -1.59
N ASN A 368 10.80 -16.60 -1.56
CA ASN A 368 9.86 -17.16 -0.58
C ASN A 368 9.68 -18.67 -0.77
N PHE A 369 9.62 -19.14 -2.02
CA PHE A 369 9.52 -20.56 -2.34
C PHE A 369 10.77 -21.32 -1.87
N ILE A 370 11.97 -20.84 -2.22
CA ILE A 370 13.23 -21.47 -1.83
C ILE A 370 13.36 -21.49 -0.29
N GLN A 371 13.16 -20.35 0.37
CA GLN A 371 13.30 -20.21 1.81
C GLN A 371 12.40 -21.17 2.61
N THR A 372 11.19 -21.46 2.11
CA THR A 372 10.22 -22.34 2.76
C THR A 372 10.26 -23.79 2.24
N SER A 373 11.20 -24.12 1.35
CA SER A 373 11.37 -25.45 0.75
C SER A 373 12.49 -26.29 1.38
N ASP A 374 12.90 -25.94 2.61
CA ASP A 374 14.02 -26.53 3.35
C ASP A 374 15.41 -26.36 2.68
N ASN A 375 15.54 -25.46 1.69
CA ASN A 375 16.79 -25.08 0.99
C ASN A 375 17.58 -26.22 0.30
N THR A 376 16.99 -27.40 0.06
CA THR A 376 17.70 -28.52 -0.61
C THR A 376 17.59 -28.40 -2.13
N ASP A 377 18.70 -28.45 -2.89
CA ASP A 377 18.89 -28.73 -4.33
C ASP A 377 17.78 -28.35 -5.35
N ILE A 378 16.91 -27.39 -5.01
CA ILE A 378 15.79 -26.98 -5.85
C ILE A 378 16.31 -26.02 -6.91
N ARG A 379 16.04 -26.37 -8.17
CA ARG A 379 16.28 -25.48 -9.30
C ARG A 379 14.95 -25.08 -9.92
N ILE A 380 14.58 -23.82 -9.75
CA ILE A 380 13.42 -23.23 -10.42
C ILE A 380 13.70 -23.17 -11.92
N VAL A 381 12.81 -23.76 -12.71
CA VAL A 381 12.85 -23.75 -14.18
C VAL A 381 12.15 -22.51 -14.71
N LYS A 382 10.97 -22.20 -14.16
CA LYS A 382 10.19 -21.01 -14.48
C LYS A 382 9.10 -20.76 -13.44
N ILE A 383 8.63 -19.53 -13.39
CA ILE A 383 7.44 -19.10 -12.64
C ILE A 383 6.47 -18.49 -13.63
N GLU A 384 5.23 -19.00 -13.66
CA GLU A 384 4.16 -18.49 -14.52
C GLU A 384 3.07 -17.87 -13.65
N ARG A 385 2.79 -16.57 -13.82
CA ARG A 385 1.61 -15.92 -13.26
C ARG A 385 0.37 -16.37 -14.03
N ILE A 386 -0.65 -16.80 -13.32
CA ILE A 386 -1.92 -17.23 -13.89
C ILE A 386 -2.92 -16.08 -13.78
N GLN A 387 -3.50 -15.71 -14.91
CA GLN A 387 -4.49 -14.64 -15.02
C GLN A 387 -5.80 -15.26 -15.51
N ASN A 388 -6.76 -15.44 -14.61
CA ASN A 388 -8.09 -15.95 -14.90
C ASN A 388 -9.13 -15.03 -14.26
N LEU A 389 -9.75 -14.18 -15.08
CA LEU A 389 -10.67 -13.15 -14.61
C LEU A 389 -11.92 -13.73 -13.93
N THR A 390 -12.41 -14.89 -14.38
CA THR A 390 -13.57 -15.54 -13.78
C THR A 390 -13.25 -16.06 -12.38
N LEU A 391 -12.13 -16.75 -12.21
CA LEU A 391 -11.70 -17.23 -10.90
C LEU A 391 -11.38 -16.06 -9.96
N TRP A 392 -10.73 -15.01 -10.48
CA TRP A 392 -10.45 -13.81 -9.72
C TRP A 392 -11.73 -13.15 -9.20
N ARG A 393 -12.75 -13.00 -10.06
CA ARG A 393 -14.05 -12.43 -9.65
C ARG A 393 -14.72 -13.25 -8.54
N SER A 394 -14.82 -14.56 -8.71
CA SER A 394 -15.42 -15.44 -7.68
C SER A 394 -14.63 -15.37 -6.37
N TYR A 395 -13.30 -15.37 -6.47
CA TYR A 395 -12.39 -15.22 -5.33
C TYR A 395 -12.58 -13.89 -4.60
N SER A 396 -12.57 -12.77 -5.31
CA SER A 396 -12.71 -11.43 -4.72
C SER A 396 -14.07 -11.23 -4.06
N ILE A 397 -15.15 -11.76 -4.64
CA ILE A 397 -16.48 -11.72 -4.02
C ILE A 397 -16.47 -12.50 -2.70
N ARG A 398 -15.91 -13.72 -2.70
CA ARG A 398 -15.79 -14.53 -1.49
C ARG A 398 -14.94 -13.83 -0.43
N LYS A 399 -13.84 -13.18 -0.85
CA LYS A 399 -12.98 -12.40 0.05
C LYS A 399 -13.74 -11.27 0.70
N ILE A 400 -14.49 -10.48 -0.06
CA ILE A 400 -15.33 -9.40 0.48
C ILE A 400 -16.33 -9.93 1.51
N GLN A 401 -16.97 -11.09 1.26
CA GLN A 401 -17.89 -11.70 2.22
C GLN A 401 -17.20 -12.12 3.52
N VAL A 402 -16.05 -12.77 3.43
CA VAL A 402 -15.29 -13.21 4.61
C VAL A 402 -14.66 -12.03 5.36
N ASP A 403 -14.24 -10.97 4.65
CA ASP A 403 -13.75 -9.73 5.25
C ASP A 403 -14.86 -8.98 5.99
N LYS A 404 -16.08 -8.93 5.45
CA LYS A 404 -17.25 -8.38 6.15
C LYS A 404 -17.60 -9.18 7.41
N LYS A 405 -17.51 -10.51 7.34
CA LYS A 405 -17.78 -11.42 8.46
C LYS A 405 -16.71 -11.34 9.55
N ASN A 406 -15.44 -11.24 9.15
CA ASN A 406 -14.28 -11.24 10.04
C ASN A 406 -13.42 -9.96 9.85
N PRO A 407 -13.95 -8.76 10.17
CA PRO A 407 -13.32 -7.49 9.82
C PRO A 407 -11.98 -7.24 10.54
N TYR A 408 -11.68 -7.99 11.59
CA TYR A 408 -10.51 -7.79 12.47
C TYR A 408 -9.47 -8.92 12.37
N ARG A 409 -9.55 -9.78 11.35
CA ARG A 409 -8.66 -10.94 11.17
C ARG A 409 -7.92 -10.88 9.83
N VAL A 410 -6.76 -11.52 9.78
CA VAL A 410 -6.07 -11.81 8.51
C VAL A 410 -6.81 -12.96 7.84
N ASN A 411 -7.69 -12.63 6.90
CA ASN A 411 -8.56 -13.60 6.25
C ASN A 411 -7.94 -14.27 5.03
N GLU A 412 -6.81 -13.79 4.53
CA GLU A 412 -6.16 -14.24 3.29
C GLU A 412 -4.67 -14.54 3.52
N ARG A 413 -4.15 -15.58 2.87
CA ARG A 413 -2.74 -16.00 2.96
C ARG A 413 -2.22 -16.50 1.61
N HIS A 414 -0.93 -16.29 1.34
CA HIS A 414 -0.21 -17.04 0.32
C HIS A 414 0.17 -18.42 0.85
N LEU A 415 -0.34 -19.48 0.23
CA LEU A 415 -0.06 -20.87 0.61
C LEU A 415 0.30 -21.72 -0.61
N TYR A 416 0.90 -22.88 -0.38
CA TYR A 416 1.41 -23.76 -1.42
C TYR A 416 0.51 -24.97 -1.66
N HIS A 417 0.39 -25.38 -2.93
CA HIS A 417 -0.33 -26.59 -3.35
C HIS A 417 0.47 -27.36 -4.40
N GLY A 418 1.01 -28.51 -4.01
CA GLY A 418 1.67 -29.44 -4.93
C GLY A 418 0.67 -30.15 -5.83
N THR A 419 1.01 -30.32 -7.12
CA THR A 419 0.12 -30.98 -8.07
C THR A 419 0.89 -31.78 -9.14
N SER A 420 0.16 -32.55 -9.94
CA SER A 420 0.68 -33.30 -11.08
C SER A 420 0.48 -32.55 -12.40
N ALA A 421 1.28 -32.87 -13.42
CA ALA A 421 1.22 -32.23 -14.73
C ALA A 421 -0.16 -32.29 -15.40
N ASP A 422 -0.88 -33.41 -15.23
CA ASP A 422 -2.22 -33.62 -15.81
C ASP A 422 -3.31 -32.74 -15.18
N ALA A 423 -3.10 -32.27 -13.94
CA ALA A 423 -4.04 -31.41 -13.22
C ALA A 423 -3.88 -29.92 -13.55
N ILE A 424 -2.72 -29.48 -14.04
CA ILE A 424 -2.38 -28.07 -14.28
C ILE A 424 -3.43 -27.38 -15.16
N ARG A 425 -3.77 -27.99 -16.30
CA ARG A 425 -4.77 -27.42 -17.22
C ARG A 425 -6.11 -27.23 -16.52
N LYS A 426 -6.56 -28.21 -15.72
CA LYS A 426 -7.84 -28.14 -15.02
C LYS A 426 -7.82 -27.02 -13.97
N ILE A 427 -6.75 -26.93 -13.17
CA ILE A 427 -6.61 -25.92 -12.11
C ILE A 427 -6.56 -24.50 -12.71
N ASN A 428 -5.79 -24.28 -13.76
CA ASN A 428 -5.71 -22.97 -14.41
C ASN A 428 -7.06 -22.48 -14.97
N HIS A 429 -7.88 -23.40 -15.50
CA HIS A 429 -9.17 -23.06 -16.10
C HIS A 429 -10.32 -22.97 -15.09
N HIS A 430 -10.33 -23.84 -14.07
CA HIS A 430 -11.49 -24.05 -13.20
C HIS A 430 -11.20 -23.87 -11.71
N GLY A 431 -9.97 -23.50 -11.35
CA GLY A 431 -9.56 -23.34 -9.95
C GLY A 431 -9.32 -24.67 -9.25
N PHE A 432 -9.18 -24.60 -7.94
CA PHE A 432 -9.07 -25.78 -7.09
C PHE A 432 -10.47 -26.33 -6.82
N ASN A 433 -10.64 -27.64 -7.01
CA ASN A 433 -11.94 -28.29 -6.87
C ASN A 433 -11.86 -29.36 -5.79
N ARG A 434 -12.65 -29.16 -4.73
CA ARG A 434 -12.69 -30.03 -3.55
C ARG A 434 -13.14 -31.45 -3.85
N SER A 435 -13.91 -31.70 -4.91
CA SER A 435 -14.37 -33.05 -5.28
C SER A 435 -13.23 -33.97 -5.74
N PHE A 436 -12.02 -33.44 -5.95
CA PHE A 436 -10.80 -34.23 -6.19
C PHE A 436 -9.97 -34.47 -4.93
N CYS A 437 -10.47 -34.12 -3.73
CA CYS A 437 -9.83 -34.47 -2.46
C CYS A 437 -9.73 -36.00 -2.28
N GLY A 438 -8.81 -36.46 -1.42
CA GLY A 438 -8.65 -37.89 -1.11
C GLY A 438 -7.49 -38.61 -1.79
N LYS A 439 -6.89 -38.05 -2.85
CA LYS A 439 -5.70 -38.67 -3.48
C LYS A 439 -4.49 -38.79 -2.54
N ASN A 440 -4.33 -37.85 -1.60
CA ASN A 440 -3.17 -37.78 -0.71
C ASN A 440 -3.57 -37.67 0.80
N GLY A 441 -4.79 -38.09 1.15
CA GLY A 441 -5.33 -38.11 2.51
C GLY A 441 -6.32 -36.97 2.84
N THR A 442 -7.30 -37.26 3.70
CA THR A 442 -8.39 -36.36 4.14
C THR A 442 -8.42 -36.19 5.65
N LYS A 443 -7.27 -36.35 6.32
CA LYS A 443 -7.14 -36.42 7.80
C LYS A 443 -7.78 -35.25 8.57
N HIS A 444 -7.99 -34.12 7.90
CA HIS A 444 -8.52 -32.88 8.48
C HIS A 444 -9.79 -32.38 7.76
N GLY A 445 -10.34 -33.17 6.83
CA GLY A 445 -11.58 -32.88 6.12
C GLY A 445 -11.50 -33.12 4.60
N PHE A 446 -12.66 -33.26 3.97
CA PHE A 446 -12.86 -33.42 2.52
C PHE A 446 -12.86 -32.06 1.81
N GLY A 447 -11.73 -31.35 1.88
CA GLY A 447 -11.52 -30.07 1.22
C GLY A 447 -10.24 -30.02 0.38
N THR A 448 -9.91 -28.83 -0.11
CA THR A 448 -8.64 -28.58 -0.80
C THR A 448 -7.58 -28.18 0.22
N TYR A 449 -6.44 -28.87 0.20
CA TYR A 449 -5.33 -28.68 1.12
C TYR A 449 -4.29 -27.70 0.57
N PHE A 450 -3.83 -26.81 1.44
CA PHE A 450 -2.76 -25.84 1.19
C PHE A 450 -1.77 -25.82 2.35
N ALA A 451 -0.48 -25.80 2.04
CA ALA A 451 0.58 -25.79 3.04
C ALA A 451 1.16 -24.39 3.24
N ARG A 452 1.50 -24.05 4.49
CA ARG A 452 2.21 -22.81 4.82
C ARG A 452 3.59 -22.77 4.15
N ASP A 453 4.32 -23.87 4.26
CA ASP A 453 5.70 -23.98 3.78
C ASP A 453 5.76 -24.79 2.49
N ALA A 454 6.59 -24.36 1.53
CA ALA A 454 6.72 -25.01 0.23
C ALA A 454 7.23 -26.45 0.34
N SER A 455 8.05 -26.77 1.36
CA SER A 455 8.66 -28.09 1.55
C SER A 455 7.64 -29.22 1.59
N TYR A 456 6.49 -28.98 2.22
CA TYR A 456 5.38 -29.93 2.27
C TYR A 456 4.82 -30.19 0.87
N SER A 457 4.51 -29.13 0.13
CA SER A 457 3.96 -29.21 -1.24
C SER A 457 4.96 -29.75 -2.27
N CYS A 458 6.26 -29.58 -2.03
CA CYS A 458 7.34 -30.10 -2.86
C CYS A 458 7.55 -31.61 -2.73
N HIS A 459 6.97 -32.27 -1.72
CA HIS A 459 7.10 -33.72 -1.55
C HIS A 459 6.47 -34.47 -2.75
N SER A 460 7.11 -35.55 -3.21
CA SER A 460 6.70 -36.25 -4.44
C SER A 460 5.32 -36.91 -4.39
N VAL A 461 4.74 -37.04 -3.18
CA VAL A 461 3.34 -37.46 -2.99
C VAL A 461 2.36 -36.39 -3.49
N TYR A 462 2.70 -35.10 -3.33
CA TYR A 462 1.84 -33.98 -3.72
C TYR A 462 2.23 -33.41 -5.09
N ALA A 463 3.53 -33.23 -5.34
CA ALA A 463 4.06 -32.81 -6.63
C ALA A 463 4.85 -33.95 -7.27
N ALA A 464 4.19 -34.89 -7.95
CA ALA A 464 4.88 -35.99 -8.61
C ALA A 464 5.70 -35.45 -9.81
N PRO A 465 6.97 -35.87 -10.00
CA PRO A 465 7.76 -35.45 -11.16
C PRO A 465 7.17 -36.02 -12.45
N ASP A 466 7.16 -35.23 -13.52
CA ASP A 466 6.79 -35.69 -14.86
C ASP A 466 7.92 -36.46 -15.57
N GLU A 467 7.71 -36.80 -16.84
CA GLU A 467 8.68 -37.51 -17.68
C GLU A 467 10.02 -36.76 -17.81
N ASN A 468 9.99 -35.42 -17.75
CA ASN A 468 11.17 -34.54 -17.80
C ASN A 468 11.75 -34.24 -16.41
N LYS A 469 11.26 -34.91 -15.36
CA LYS A 469 11.61 -34.69 -13.95
C LYS A 469 11.16 -33.33 -13.40
N TYR A 470 10.26 -32.63 -14.09
CA TYR A 470 9.69 -31.39 -13.57
C TYR A 470 8.61 -31.66 -12.54
N LYS A 471 8.63 -30.87 -11.48
CA LYS A 471 7.64 -30.84 -10.41
C LYS A 471 6.91 -29.51 -10.43
N TYR A 472 5.66 -29.54 -9.97
CA TYR A 472 4.73 -28.43 -10.11
C TYR A 472 4.10 -28.09 -8.75
N VAL A 473 4.25 -26.85 -8.33
CA VAL A 473 3.63 -26.32 -7.11
C VAL A 473 2.98 -24.98 -7.44
N TYR A 474 1.74 -24.80 -7.02
CA TYR A 474 1.11 -23.48 -7.01
C TYR A 474 1.48 -22.73 -5.73
N GLN A 475 1.77 -21.44 -5.84
CA GLN A 475 1.53 -20.48 -4.77
C GLN A 475 0.17 -19.84 -5.04
N ALA A 476 -0.74 -19.98 -4.08
CA ALA A 476 -2.13 -19.58 -4.20
C ALA A 476 -2.48 -18.54 -3.13
N LEU A 477 -3.36 -17.61 -3.51
CA LEU A 477 -4.10 -16.78 -2.55
C LEU A 477 -5.22 -17.62 -1.97
N VAL A 478 -5.26 -17.79 -0.65
CA VAL A 478 -6.22 -18.66 0.04
C VAL A 478 -6.93 -17.87 1.14
N ILE A 479 -8.26 -17.84 1.08
CA ILE A 479 -9.12 -17.25 2.10
C ILE A 479 -9.22 -18.24 3.27
N THR A 480 -8.42 -18.02 4.31
CA THR A 480 -8.40 -18.86 5.51
C THR A 480 -9.42 -18.42 6.56
N GLY A 481 -9.77 -17.12 6.58
CA GLY A 481 -10.74 -16.54 7.52
C GLY A 481 -10.51 -16.95 8.98
N GLU A 482 -11.60 -17.13 9.71
CA GLU A 482 -11.56 -17.77 11.03
C GLU A 482 -11.49 -19.30 10.88
N TYR A 483 -10.57 -19.94 11.60
CA TYR A 483 -10.31 -21.38 11.45
C TYR A 483 -10.29 -22.14 12.78
N CYS A 484 -10.61 -23.44 12.71
CA CYS A 484 -10.56 -24.36 13.84
C CYS A 484 -9.74 -25.62 13.52
N ALA A 485 -9.55 -26.51 14.49
CA ALA A 485 -8.92 -27.81 14.25
C ALA A 485 -9.78 -28.67 13.30
N GLY A 486 -9.16 -29.27 12.29
CA GLY A 486 -9.84 -30.12 11.31
C GLY A 486 -9.98 -31.57 11.75
N GLN A 487 -11.06 -32.22 11.32
CA GLN A 487 -11.36 -33.63 11.55
C GLN A 487 -11.66 -34.34 10.23
N GLU A 488 -11.33 -35.63 10.15
CA GLU A 488 -11.46 -36.43 8.92
C GLU A 488 -12.89 -36.49 8.36
N SER A 489 -13.89 -36.44 9.23
CA SER A 489 -15.31 -36.49 8.86
C SER A 489 -15.86 -35.19 8.26
N TYR A 490 -15.13 -34.07 8.35
CA TYR A 490 -15.65 -32.78 7.90
C TYR A 490 -15.76 -32.71 6.38
N ILE A 491 -16.95 -32.39 5.87
CA ILE A 491 -17.23 -32.09 4.46
C ILE A 491 -17.46 -30.59 4.21
N GLU A 492 -17.62 -29.84 5.30
CA GLU A 492 -17.69 -28.38 5.41
C GLU A 492 -17.09 -27.98 6.77
N PRO A 493 -16.72 -26.70 6.98
CA PRO A 493 -16.24 -26.24 8.28
C PRO A 493 -17.36 -26.36 9.34
N PRO A 494 -17.03 -26.68 10.60
CA PRO A 494 -18.03 -26.74 11.65
C PRO A 494 -18.59 -25.35 12.00
N TYR A 495 -19.71 -25.33 12.72
CA TYR A 495 -20.29 -24.09 13.29
C TYR A 495 -19.41 -23.52 14.42
N ILE A 496 -19.43 -22.20 14.58
CA ILE A 496 -18.77 -21.49 15.67
C ILE A 496 -19.65 -21.64 16.91
N GLY A 497 -19.27 -22.55 17.81
CA GLY A 497 -20.04 -22.89 19.01
C GLY A 497 -20.96 -24.10 18.80
N GLU A 498 -21.92 -24.29 19.69
CA GLU A 498 -22.84 -25.45 19.68
C GLU A 498 -24.17 -25.20 18.95
N ASP A 499 -24.44 -23.95 18.55
CA ASP A 499 -25.68 -23.55 17.89
C ASP A 499 -25.58 -23.75 16.35
N PRO A 500 -26.42 -24.60 15.73
CA PRO A 500 -26.43 -24.80 14.28
C PRO A 500 -26.90 -23.58 13.46
N SER A 501 -27.44 -22.54 14.12
CA SER A 501 -27.78 -21.25 13.49
C SER A 501 -26.64 -20.23 13.56
N ALA A 502 -25.52 -20.56 14.24
CA ALA A 502 -24.32 -19.75 14.27
C ALA A 502 -23.58 -19.77 12.92
N ASP A 503 -22.66 -18.83 12.73
CA ASP A 503 -21.77 -18.83 11.57
C ASP A 503 -20.85 -20.06 11.58
N GLN A 504 -20.47 -20.56 10.40
CA GLN A 504 -19.44 -21.60 10.26
C GLN A 504 -18.03 -21.01 10.36
N TYR A 505 -17.02 -21.80 10.70
CA TYR A 505 -15.62 -21.43 10.42
C TYR A 505 -15.41 -21.28 8.90
N ASP A 506 -14.36 -20.59 8.47
CA ASP A 506 -14.08 -20.38 7.04
C ASP A 506 -13.11 -21.44 6.48
N SER A 507 -12.24 -21.98 7.34
CA SER A 507 -11.34 -23.09 7.01
C SER A 507 -11.03 -23.93 8.25
N VAL A 508 -10.35 -25.05 8.06
CA VAL A 508 -9.82 -25.85 9.17
C VAL A 508 -8.33 -26.11 9.01
N VAL A 509 -7.64 -26.34 10.12
CA VAL A 509 -6.18 -26.50 10.17
C VAL A 509 -5.78 -27.77 10.89
N ASN A 510 -4.56 -28.24 10.65
CA ASN A 510 -3.99 -29.38 11.37
C ASN A 510 -3.68 -29.06 12.84
N SER A 511 -3.38 -27.79 13.17
CA SER A 511 -3.09 -27.28 14.51
C SER A 511 -3.48 -25.80 14.57
N VAL A 512 -4.25 -25.41 15.59
CA VAL A 512 -4.75 -24.03 15.73
C VAL A 512 -3.63 -23.06 16.15
N HIS A 513 -2.68 -23.53 16.96
CA HIS A 513 -1.59 -22.70 17.49
C HIS A 513 -0.46 -22.47 16.49
N ASP A 514 -0.20 -23.46 15.62
CA ASP A 514 0.83 -23.38 14.58
C ASP A 514 0.35 -24.11 13.32
N PRO A 515 -0.51 -23.45 12.50
CA PRO A 515 -1.10 -24.09 11.34
C PRO A 515 -0.07 -24.23 10.21
N ILE A 516 0.26 -25.47 9.87
CA ILE A 516 1.13 -25.81 8.72
C ILE A 516 0.32 -26.18 7.49
N ALA A 517 -0.93 -26.63 7.67
CA ALA A 517 -1.84 -27.01 6.59
C ALA A 517 -3.24 -26.44 6.86
N PHE A 518 -3.78 -25.80 5.84
CA PHE A 518 -5.13 -25.25 5.78
C PHE A 518 -5.97 -26.06 4.81
N VAL A 519 -7.22 -26.31 5.17
CA VAL A 519 -8.21 -27.00 4.35
C VAL A 519 -9.39 -26.08 4.14
N VAL A 520 -9.64 -25.72 2.88
CA VAL A 520 -10.81 -24.92 2.49
C VAL A 520 -11.83 -25.80 1.79
N PHE A 521 -13.09 -25.54 2.07
CA PHE A 521 -14.21 -26.34 1.57
C PHE A 521 -15.02 -25.61 0.51
N ASN A 522 -14.69 -24.36 0.16
CA ASN A 522 -15.32 -23.64 -0.93
C ASN A 522 -14.32 -23.45 -2.07
N ASP A 523 -14.71 -23.82 -3.29
CA ASP A 523 -13.82 -23.76 -4.46
C ASP A 523 -13.42 -22.31 -4.83
N SER A 524 -14.20 -21.31 -4.41
CA SER A 524 -13.88 -19.88 -4.57
C SER A 524 -13.00 -19.33 -3.43
N SER A 525 -12.64 -20.13 -2.43
CA SER A 525 -11.74 -19.71 -1.35
C SER A 525 -10.26 -19.76 -1.71
N ALA A 526 -9.90 -20.11 -2.96
CA ALA A 526 -8.51 -20.14 -3.39
C ALA A 526 -8.35 -19.72 -4.86
N TYR A 527 -7.38 -18.84 -5.12
CA TYR A 527 -7.00 -18.41 -6.45
C TYR A 527 -5.58 -18.91 -6.79
N PRO A 528 -5.37 -19.68 -7.87
CA PRO A 528 -4.04 -20.15 -8.28
C PRO A 528 -3.27 -18.98 -8.88
N GLU A 529 -2.41 -18.32 -8.11
CA GLU A 529 -1.76 -17.08 -8.55
C GLU A 529 -0.49 -17.33 -9.37
N TYR A 530 0.40 -18.19 -8.87
CA TYR A 530 1.65 -18.54 -9.54
C TYR A 530 1.82 -20.05 -9.65
N LEU A 531 2.19 -20.54 -10.83
CA LEU A 531 2.66 -21.91 -11.04
C LEU A 531 4.18 -21.92 -11.10
N ILE A 532 4.79 -22.62 -10.15
CA ILE A 532 6.25 -22.78 -10.04
C ILE A 532 6.61 -24.15 -10.61
N THR A 533 7.41 -24.15 -11.68
CA THR A 533 7.99 -25.37 -12.26
C THR A 533 9.44 -25.48 -11.79
N PHE A 534 9.82 -26.61 -11.21
CA PHE A 534 11.17 -26.81 -10.67
C PHE A 534 11.64 -28.25 -10.84
N THR A 535 12.95 -28.48 -10.70
CA THR A 535 13.55 -29.80 -10.54
C THR A 535 14.15 -29.93 -9.14
N ARG A 536 14.26 -31.18 -8.68
CA ARG A 536 14.98 -31.55 -7.46
C ARG A 536 15.87 -32.74 -7.75
#